data_AF-A0A0D0D2G3-F1
#
_entry.id   AF-A0A0D0D2G3-F1
#
_cell.length_a   1.000
_cell.length_b   1.000
_cell.length_c   1.000
_cell.angle_alpha   90.00
_cell.angle_beta   90.00
_cell.angle_gamma   90.00
#
_symmetry.space_group_name_H-M   'P 1'
#
loop_
_entity.id
_entity.type
_entity.pdbx_description
1 polymer ?
#
loop_
_entity_poly.entity_id
_entity_poly.type
_entity_poly.pdbx_seq_one_letter_code
_entity_poly.pdbx_strand_id
1 'polypeptide(L)'
;LAYVSQQHLDAMDLAALHATKCKAAFDHKVLNSTPGEVVFNKGELVQVYDNALDTTLTTTCKLLPHWSAPRQILSHTGNSYHLTTLNDFPIPG
;
A
#
# COMPACT_ATOMS: atom_id res chain seq x y z
N LEU A 1 -0.75 -24.46 30.56
CA LEU A 1 -0.56 -23.02 30.28
C LEU A 1 0.71 -22.75 29.48
N ALA A 2 1.89 -23.23 29.90
CA ALA A 2 3.15 -23.02 29.17
C ALA A 2 3.16 -23.49 27.69
N TYR A 3 2.53 -24.63 27.40
CA TYR A 3 2.46 -25.17 26.03
C TYR A 3 1.68 -24.28 25.04
N VAL A 4 0.58 -23.67 25.50
CA VAL A 4 -0.23 -22.76 24.67
C VAL A 4 0.51 -21.45 24.41
N SER A 5 1.23 -20.95 25.42
CA SER A 5 2.11 -19.78 25.26
C SER A 5 3.23 -20.05 24.24
N GLN A 6 3.82 -21.25 24.26
CA GLN A 6 4.84 -21.64 23.29
C GLN A 6 4.29 -21.67 21.85
N GLN A 7 3.12 -22.28 21.64
CA GLN A 7 2.49 -22.32 20.31
C GLN A 7 2.16 -20.92 19.77
N HIS A 8 1.78 -19.98 20.64
CA HIS A 8 1.51 -18.61 20.22
C HIS A 8 2.78 -17.90 19.74
N LEU A 9 3.90 -18.08 20.46
CA LEU A 9 5.20 -17.53 20.08
C LEU A 9 5.69 -18.15 18.76
N ASP A 10 5.60 -19.47 18.62
CA ASP A 10 6.02 -20.19 17.40
C ASP A 10 5.18 -19.75 16.18
N ALA A 11 3.88 -19.54 16.36
CA ALA A 11 2.99 -19.05 15.30
C ALA A 11 3.31 -17.61 14.89
N MET A 12 3.63 -16.73 15.85
CA MET A 12 4.06 -15.35 15.57
C MET A 12 5.40 -15.32 14.83
N ASP A 13 6.35 -16.15 15.24
CA ASP A 13 7.66 -16.25 14.58
C ASP A 13 7.51 -16.71 13.13
N LEU A 14 6.69 -17.73 12.90
CA LEU A 14 6.37 -18.19 11.54
C LEU A 14 5.72 -17.09 10.69
N ALA A 15 4.82 -16.30 11.27
CA ALA A 15 4.19 -15.17 10.58
C ALA A 15 5.20 -14.07 10.22
N ALA A 16 6.14 -13.75 11.13
CA ALA A 16 7.21 -12.78 10.88
C ALA A 16 8.18 -13.26 9.79
N LEU A 17 8.58 -14.54 9.83
CA LEU A 17 9.40 -15.16 8.78
C LEU A 17 8.71 -15.14 7.43
N HIS A 18 7.40 -15.46 7.40
CA HIS A 18 6.62 -15.41 6.17
C HIS A 18 6.53 -13.99 5.60
N ALA A 19 6.25 -13.00 6.45
CA ALA A 19 6.20 -11.59 6.07
C ALA A 19 7.54 -11.12 5.48
N THR A 20 8.65 -11.49 6.11
CA THR A 20 10.02 -11.19 5.64
C THR A 20 10.28 -11.80 4.25
N LYS A 21 9.88 -13.06 4.04
CA LYS A 21 10.00 -13.73 2.73
C LYS A 21 9.16 -13.03 1.66
N CYS A 22 7.93 -12.65 1.97
CA CYS A 22 7.06 -11.92 1.05
C CYS A 22 7.63 -10.55 0.68
N LYS A 23 8.19 -9.81 1.66
CA LYS A 23 8.86 -8.54 1.43
C LYS A 23 10.07 -8.68 0.50
N ALA A 24 10.94 -9.66 0.75
CA ALA A 24 12.10 -9.91 -0.10
C ALA A 24 11.70 -10.26 -1.55
N ALA A 25 10.65 -11.07 -1.72
CA ALA A 25 10.12 -11.40 -3.05
C ALA A 25 9.53 -10.18 -3.77
N PHE A 26 8.85 -9.30 -3.03
CA PHE A 26 8.33 -8.04 -3.55
C PHE A 26 9.48 -7.11 -3.98
N ASP A 27 10.47 -6.90 -3.12
CA ASP A 27 11.62 -6.03 -3.41
C ASP A 27 12.38 -6.50 -4.63
N HIS A 28 12.61 -7.81 -4.76
CA HIS A 28 13.22 -8.39 -5.96
C HIS A 28 12.40 -8.11 -7.22
N LYS A 29 11.05 -8.17 -7.15
CA LYS A 29 10.19 -7.82 -8.29
C LYS A 29 10.27 -6.33 -8.63
N VAL A 30 10.29 -5.45 -7.63
CA VAL A 30 10.41 -4.00 -7.84
C VAL A 30 11.74 -3.65 -8.49
N LEU A 31 12.86 -4.21 -7.99
CA LEU A 31 14.20 -3.98 -8.55
C LEU A 31 14.34 -4.46 -10.00
N ASN A 32 13.64 -5.53 -10.37
CA ASN A 32 13.63 -6.06 -11.74
C ASN A 32 12.59 -5.39 -12.65
N SER A 33 11.75 -4.49 -12.12
CA SER A 33 10.77 -3.76 -12.93
C SER A 33 11.44 -2.62 -13.70
N THR A 34 10.94 -2.30 -14.88
CA THR A 34 11.49 -1.22 -15.73
C THR A 34 11.53 0.16 -15.04
N PRO A 35 10.53 0.59 -14.25
CA PRO A 35 10.63 1.85 -13.50
C PRO A 35 11.45 1.73 -12.20
N GLY A 36 11.71 0.52 -11.70
CA GLY A 36 12.36 0.32 -10.41
C GLY A 36 11.50 0.78 -9.22
N GLU A 37 12.17 1.17 -8.14
CA GLU A 37 11.50 1.82 -7.01
C GLU A 37 11.09 3.25 -7.38
N VAL A 38 9.80 3.55 -7.30
CA VAL A 38 9.26 4.89 -7.53
C VAL A 38 9.07 5.58 -6.18
N VAL A 39 9.94 6.55 -5.89
CA VAL A 39 9.82 7.43 -4.73
C VAL A 39 9.22 8.74 -5.18
N PHE A 40 8.19 9.18 -4.47
CA PHE A 40 7.54 10.45 -4.78
C PHE A 40 7.96 11.55 -3.81
N ASN A 41 8.15 12.75 -4.33
CA ASN A 41 8.60 13.90 -3.56
C ASN A 41 7.43 14.76 -3.09
N LYS A 42 7.66 15.51 -2.02
CA LYS A 42 6.71 16.52 -1.54
C LYS A 42 6.37 17.49 -2.68
N GLY A 43 5.07 17.73 -2.87
CA GLY A 43 4.57 18.64 -3.89
C GLY A 43 4.23 17.98 -5.23
N GLU A 44 4.65 16.73 -5.46
CA GLU A 44 4.28 15.99 -6.67
C GLU A 44 2.80 15.58 -6.67
N LEU A 45 2.24 15.50 -7.87
CA LEU A 45 0.87 15.07 -8.09
C LEU A 45 0.81 13.56 -8.32
N VAL A 46 -0.05 12.89 -7.55
CA VAL A 46 -0.28 11.46 -7.62
C VAL A 46 -1.78 11.16 -7.67
N GLN A 47 -2.13 10.00 -8.21
CA GLN A 47 -3.48 9.45 -8.16
C GLN A 47 -3.43 8.11 -7.44
N VAL A 48 -4.36 7.90 -6.51
CA VAL A 48 -4.51 6.63 -5.80
C VAL A 48 -5.42 5.71 -6.60
N TYR A 49 -4.98 4.46 -6.76
CA TYR A 49 -5.73 3.38 -7.39
C TYR A 49 -6.76 2.78 -6.42
N ASP A 50 -8.00 2.63 -6.86
CA ASP A 50 -9.06 1.97 -6.10
C ASP A 50 -9.16 0.49 -6.45
N ASN A 51 -8.44 -0.35 -5.70
CA ASN A 51 -8.46 -1.80 -5.88
C ASN A 51 -9.80 -2.46 -5.48
N ALA A 52 -10.69 -1.76 -4.76
CA ALA A 52 -11.98 -2.32 -4.38
C ALA A 52 -12.92 -2.48 -5.59
N LEU A 53 -12.75 -1.63 -6.60
CA LEU A 53 -13.52 -1.66 -7.85
C LEU A 53 -13.21 -2.89 -8.70
N ASP A 54 -11.97 -3.37 -8.69
CA ASP A 54 -11.57 -4.60 -9.42
C ASP A 54 -12.15 -5.87 -8.79
N THR A 55 -12.25 -5.89 -7.46
CA THR A 55 -12.74 -7.06 -6.73
C THR A 55 -14.28 -7.18 -6.84
N THR A 56 -14.96 -6.06 -7.07
CA THR A 56 -16.42 -5.99 -7.06
C THR A 56 -16.99 -5.99 -8.47
N LEU A 57 -17.39 -7.15 -8.98
CA LEU A 57 -17.96 -7.34 -10.33
C LEU A 57 -19.37 -6.72 -10.54
N THR A 58 -19.81 -5.81 -9.66
CA THR A 58 -21.10 -5.14 -9.83
C THR A 58 -21.06 -4.22 -11.06
N THR A 59 -22.18 -4.13 -11.77
CA THR A 59 -22.30 -3.30 -12.98
C THR A 59 -22.00 -1.83 -12.71
N THR A 60 -22.26 -1.33 -11.50
CA THR A 60 -21.96 0.04 -11.09
C THR A 60 -20.45 0.30 -11.04
N CYS A 61 -19.65 -0.63 -10.52
CA CYS A 61 -18.19 -0.49 -10.44
C CYS A 61 -17.52 -0.39 -11.82
N LYS A 62 -18.11 -0.99 -12.87
CA LYS A 62 -17.59 -0.92 -14.24
C LYS A 62 -17.61 0.48 -14.85
N LEU A 63 -18.43 1.39 -14.31
CA LEU A 63 -18.57 2.75 -14.80
C LEU A 63 -17.79 3.76 -13.94
N LEU A 64 -17.21 3.32 -12.82
CA LEU A 64 -16.47 4.19 -11.92
C LEU A 64 -15.00 4.30 -12.36
N PRO A 65 -14.37 5.48 -12.24
CA PRO A 65 -12.95 5.63 -12.52
C PRO A 65 -12.14 4.84 -11.48
N HIS A 66 -11.17 4.05 -11.95
CA HIS A 66 -10.25 3.31 -11.07
C HIS A 66 -9.22 4.21 -10.37
N TRP A 67 -8.98 5.40 -10.90
CA TRP A 67 -8.04 6.37 -10.35
C TRP A 67 -8.82 7.49 -9.67
N SER A 68 -8.36 7.86 -8.48
CA SER A 68 -8.89 9.04 -7.79
C SER A 68 -8.52 10.35 -8.50
N ALA A 69 -9.18 11.45 -8.13
CA ALA A 69 -8.77 12.78 -8.52
C ALA A 69 -7.30 13.05 -8.13
N PRO A 70 -6.56 13.90 -8.88
CA PRO A 70 -5.17 14.24 -8.54
C PRO A 70 -5.03 14.77 -7.11
N ARG A 71 -4.03 14.26 -6.41
CA ARG A 71 -3.67 14.60 -5.02
C ARG A 71 -2.22 15.04 -4.97
N GLN A 72 -1.87 15.84 -3.99
CA GLN A 72 -0.50 16.29 -3.78
C GLN A 72 0.11 15.61 -2.56
N ILE A 73 1.41 15.33 -2.63
CA ILE A 73 2.14 14.74 -1.52
C ILE A 73 2.54 15.82 -0.51
N LEU A 74 2.09 15.66 0.72
CA LEU A 74 2.41 16.55 1.83
C LEU A 74 3.70 16.12 2.54
N SER A 75 3.81 14.83 2.85
CA SER A 75 4.95 14.20 3.53
C SER A 75 4.91 12.69 3.33
N HIS A 76 5.99 12.00 3.68
CA HIS A 76 6.06 10.54 3.70
C HIS A 76 6.79 10.06 4.95
N THR A 77 6.43 8.86 5.42
CA THR A 77 7.09 8.15 6.51
C THR A 77 7.35 6.73 6.03
N GLY A 78 8.60 6.43 5.65
CA GLY A 78 8.92 5.19 4.94
C GLY A 78 8.14 5.10 3.63
N ASN A 79 7.41 4.01 3.43
CA ASN A 79 6.59 3.78 2.22
C ASN A 79 5.15 4.32 2.32
N SER A 80 4.81 4.98 3.43
CA SER A 80 3.49 5.57 3.66
C SER A 80 3.52 7.06 3.32
N TYR A 81 2.53 7.52 2.53
CA TYR A 81 2.44 8.90 2.07
C TYR A 81 1.22 9.59 2.64
N HIS A 82 1.40 10.83 3.10
CA HIS A 82 0.31 11.73 3.47
C HIS A 82 -0.07 12.58 2.27
N LEU A 83 -1.35 12.53 1.92
CA LEU A 83 -1.89 13.17 0.72
C LEU A 83 -2.81 14.33 1.10
N THR A 84 -2.77 15.37 0.29
CA THR A 84 -3.70 16.48 0.34
C THR A 84 -4.41 16.63 -1.01
N THR A 85 -5.61 17.19 -0.98
CA THR A 85 -6.29 17.60 -2.22
C THR A 85 -5.59 18.82 -2.82
N LEU A 86 -5.87 19.13 -4.09
CA LEU A 86 -5.35 20.34 -4.75
C LEU A 86 -5.75 21.66 -4.05
N ASN A 87 -6.76 21.63 -3.18
CA ASN A 87 -7.23 22.76 -2.40
C ASN A 87 -6.74 22.72 -0.94
N ASP A 88 -5.67 21.98 -0.67
CA ASP A 88 -5.04 21.81 0.65
C ASP A 88 -5.93 21.16 1.73
N PHE A 89 -7.02 20.50 1.36
CA PHE A 89 -7.78 19.69 2.33
C PHE A 89 -7.06 18.37 2.61
N PRO A 90 -6.72 18.07 3.88
CA PRO A 90 -6.08 16.81 4.25
C PRO A 90 -7.06 15.66 4.07
N ILE A 91 -6.56 14.56 3.53
CA ILE A 91 -7.35 13.34 3.37
C ILE A 91 -7.09 12.45 4.58
N PRO A 92 -8.13 11.99 5.30
CA PRO A 92 -7.95 11.06 6.41
C PRO A 92 -7.27 9.78 5.89
N GLY A 93 -6.21 9.36 6.58
CA GLY A 93 -5.45 8.16 6.29
C GLY A 93 -6.05 6.90 6.90
#